data_AF-A0AA42UEK9-F1
#
_entry.id   AF-A0AA42UEK9-F1
#
_cell.length_a   1.000
_cell.length_b   1.000
_cell.length_c   1.000
_cell.angle_alpha   90.00
_cell.angle_beta   90.00
_cell.angle_gamma   90.00
#
_symmetry.space_group_name_H-M   'P 1'
#
loop_
_entity.id
_entity.type
_entity.pdbx_description
1 polymer ?
#
loop_
_entity_poly.entity_id
_entity_poly.type
_entity_poly.pdbx_seq_one_letter_code
_entity_poly.pdbx_strand_id
1 'polypeptide(L)' 'ASTETAMVFGELYRHGAEWKFKAVGQGFAGGLAALASQHGVNI' A
#
# COMPACT_ATOMS: atom_id res chain seq x y z
N ALA A 1 -9.07 12.49 -15.73
CA ALA A 1 -9.23 11.05 -15.45
C ALA A 1 -8.35 10.76 -14.24
N SER A 2 -8.90 10.24 -13.14
CA SER A 2 -8.08 9.90 -11.97
C SER A 2 -7.10 8.83 -12.40
N THR A 3 -5.82 9.15 -12.35
CA THR A 3 -4.72 8.28 -12.77
C THR A 3 -4.45 7.17 -11.74
N GLU A 4 -5.01 7.28 -10.54
CA GLU A 4 -4.81 6.34 -9.44
C GLU A 4 -5.77 5.15 -9.55
N THR A 5 -5.26 4.01 -10.05
CA THR A 5 -6.02 2.74 -10.14
C THR A 5 -5.70 1.75 -9.02
N ALA A 6 -4.79 2.11 -8.11
CA ALA A 6 -4.49 1.36 -6.89
C ALA A 6 -4.31 2.31 -5.71
N MET A 7 -4.55 1.83 -4.49
CA MET A 7 -4.42 2.62 -3.26
C MET A 7 -3.95 1.74 -2.10
N VAL A 8 -3.03 2.26 -1.28
CA VAL A 8 -2.72 1.70 0.04
C VAL A 8 -3.73 2.23 1.03
N PHE A 9 -4.66 1.35 1.45
CA PHE A 9 -5.70 1.69 2.41
C PHE A 9 -5.13 1.93 3.82
N GLY A 10 -4.20 1.08 4.25
CA GLY A 10 -3.55 1.21 5.54
C GLY A 10 -2.48 0.15 5.75
N GLU A 11 -1.70 0.35 6.80
CA GLU A 11 -0.59 -0.50 7.19
C GLU A 11 -0.90 -1.13 8.55
N LEU A 12 -0.77 -2.45 8.64
CA LEU A 12 -0.74 -3.16 9.91
C LEU A 12 0.72 -3.39 10.29
N TYR A 13 1.16 -2.85 11.41
CA TYR A 13 2.54 -2.97 11.88
C TYR A 13 2.59 -3.53 13.30
N ARG A 14 3.68 -4.22 13.60
CA ARG A 14 3.90 -4.80 14.92
C ARG A 14 4.56 -3.77 15.83
N HIS A 15 3.94 -3.51 16.98
CA HIS A 15 4.43 -2.59 17.99
C HIS A 15 4.67 -3.39 19.29
N GLY A 16 5.88 -3.95 19.40
CA GLY A 16 6.22 -4.89 20.47
C GLY A 16 5.54 -6.24 20.26
N ALA A 17 4.72 -6.66 21.22
CA ALA A 17 3.95 -7.91 21.13
C ALA A 17 2.60 -7.75 20.40
N GLU A 18 2.16 -6.51 20.17
CA GLU A 18 0.83 -6.20 19.64
C GLU A 18 0.87 -5.76 18.18
N TRP A 19 -0.27 -5.87 17.51
CA TRP A 19 -0.48 -5.34 16.17
C TRP A 19 -1.23 -4.01 16.23
N LYS A 20 -0.75 -3.01 15.50
CA LYS A 20 -1.36 -1.70 15.36
C LYS A 20 -1.70 -1.42 13.91
N PHE A 21 -2.87 -0.84 13.69
CA PHE A 21 -3.31 -0.41 12.37
C PHE A 21 -3.08 1.10 12.20
N LYS A 22 -2.58 1.49 11.03
CA LYS A 22 -2.40 2.88 10.61
C LYS A 22 -3.13 3.09 9.29
N ALA A 23 -4.11 3.99 9.27
CA ALA A 23 -4.72 4.43 8.02
C ALA A 23 -3.72 5.30 7.24
N VAL A 24 -3.55 5.03 5.94
CA VAL A 24 -2.59 5.75 5.07
C VAL A 24 -3.32 6.49 3.96
N GLY A 25 -4.14 5.81 3.15
CA GLY A 25 -4.95 6.43 2.09
C GLY A 25 -4.13 7.03 0.95
N GLN A 26 -3.05 6.38 0.54
CA GLN A 26 -2.18 6.86 -0.55
C GLN A 26 -2.53 6.20 -1.88
N GLY A 27 -2.95 7.00 -2.87
CA GLY A 27 -3.22 6.55 -4.23
C GLY A 27 -1.94 6.37 -5.05
N PHE A 28 -1.93 5.37 -5.94
CA PHE A 28 -0.80 5.04 -6.82
C PHE A 28 -1.23 5.20 -8.29
N ALA A 29 -0.66 6.21 -8.96
CA ALA A 29 -0.94 6.53 -10.35
C ALA A 29 -0.48 5.44 -11.35
N GLY A 30 0.44 4.56 -10.95
CA GLY A 30 0.92 3.43 -11.76
C GLY A 30 0.11 2.14 -11.61
N GLY A 31 -1.00 2.16 -10.85
CA GLY A 31 -1.83 0.99 -10.61
C GLY A 31 -1.17 -0.11 -9.78
N LEU A 32 -1.77 -1.30 -9.77
CA LEU A 32 -1.36 -2.42 -8.91
C LEU A 32 0.05 -2.93 -9.23
N ALA A 33 0.45 -2.91 -10.50
CA ALA A 33 1.76 -3.40 -10.93
C ALA A 33 2.91 -2.51 -10.39
N ALA A 34 2.73 -1.18 -10.42
CA ALA A 34 3.70 -0.25 -9.84
C ALA A 34 3.79 -0.42 -8.32
N LEU A 35 2.65 -0.58 -7.65
CA LEU A 35 2.60 -0.87 -6.21
C LEU A 35 3.33 -2.19 -5.87
N ALA A 36 3.03 -3.27 -6.60
CA ALA A 36 3.64 -4.58 -6.41
C ALA A 36 5.17 -4.53 -6.58
N SER A 37 5.66 -3.87 -7.63
CA SER A 37 7.10 -3.70 -7.87
C SER A 37 7.78 -2.88 -6.76
N GLN A 38 7.15 -1.81 -6.26
CA GLN A 38 7.70 -1.02 -5.15
C GLN A 38 7.80 -1.81 -3.84
N HIS A 39 6.93 -2.79 -3.63
CA HIS A 39 6.96 -3.68 -2.47
C HIS A 39 7.81 -4.95 -2.71
N GLY A 40 8.54 -5.05 -3.82
CA GLY A 40 9.45 -6.17 -4.12
C GLY A 40 8.73 -7.46 -4.50
N VAL A 41 7.45 -7.39 -4.87
CA VAL A 41 6.71 -8.54 -5.40
C VAL A 41 7.18 -8.80 -6.82
N ASN A 42 7.64 -10.02 -7.09
CA ASN A 42 7.91 -10.46 -8.44
C ASN A 42 6.56 -10.83 -9.09
N ILE A 43 6.16 -10.09 -10.12
CA ILE A 43 4.87 -10.24 -10.81
C ILE A 43 5.04 -10.92 -12.17
#